data_AF-A0A1I3SJ16-F1
#
_entry.id   AF-A0A1I3SJ16-F1
#
_cell.length_a   1.000
_cell.length_b   1.000
_cell.length_c   1.000
_cell.angle_alpha   90.00
_cell.angle_beta   90.00
_cell.angle_gamma   90.00
#
_symmetry.space_group_name_H-M   'P 1'
#
loop_
_entity.id
_entity.type
_entity.pdbx_description
1 polymer ?
#
loop_
_entity_poly.entity_id
_entity_poly.type
_entity_poly.pdbx_seq_one_letter_code
_entity_poly.pdbx_strand_id
1 'polypeptide(L)'
;MTKGACVRELMRSLLVAVVLVVAGLGIGALPAAADEAADHRAFVLAGFTGTTDDEYRAWVEALAGSPDGPALSAAATRALAGPDEDLRAFVDGGYLAAFHADERIRLSRLISTATEPYVDAGVQRALASDDPAVWTEFLTNGLRAAQVLDDRLAAARILDVITQESSPVLWQATQTALAGPQAALREFIVNGQFVARATDAANAAAAPAPAAPAPAAPAPAPAAPAPGAPAAAPSTAAPARATARPVQLAATGVPGEIPLALLAASSLAAGTGLLVLSRRRRAV
;
A
#
# COMPACT_ATOMS: atom_id res chain seq x y z
N MET A 1 -8.18 -52.79 -19.71
CA MET A 1 -7.95 -51.34 -19.51
C MET A 1 -9.23 -50.61 -19.89
N THR A 2 -10.04 -50.28 -18.88
CA THR A 2 -11.42 -49.80 -19.03
C THR A 2 -11.46 -48.29 -19.29
N LYS A 3 -12.36 -47.85 -20.18
CA LYS A 3 -12.54 -46.46 -20.65
C LYS A 3 -12.60 -45.39 -19.54
N GLY A 4 -12.96 -45.76 -18.31
CA GLY A 4 -13.05 -44.84 -17.16
C GLY A 4 -11.71 -44.34 -16.61
N ALA A 5 -10.60 -45.03 -16.86
CA ALA A 5 -9.26 -44.56 -16.45
C ALA A 5 -8.73 -43.47 -17.42
N CYS A 6 -9.02 -43.60 -18.71
CA CYS A 6 -8.56 -42.65 -19.73
C CYS A 6 -9.25 -41.28 -19.60
N VAL A 7 -10.52 -41.24 -19.20
CA VAL A 7 -11.27 -39.98 -19.00
C VAL A 7 -10.84 -39.25 -17.72
N ARG A 8 -10.42 -39.99 -16.67
CA ARG A 8 -9.98 -39.41 -15.40
C ARG A 8 -8.59 -38.77 -15.50
N GLU A 9 -7.70 -39.36 -16.29
CA GLU A 9 -6.40 -38.77 -16.64
C GLU A 9 -6.56 -37.54 -17.55
N LEU A 10 -7.50 -37.58 -18.51
CA LEU A 10 -7.81 -36.44 -19.38
C LEU A 10 -8.41 -35.26 -18.61
N MET A 11 -9.30 -35.47 -17.63
CA MET A 11 -9.83 -34.41 -16.77
C MET A 11 -8.77 -33.83 -15.81
N ARG A 12 -7.88 -34.68 -15.26
CA ARG A 12 -6.73 -34.20 -14.46
C ARG A 12 -5.74 -33.38 -15.28
N SER A 13 -5.55 -33.72 -16.56
CA SER A 13 -4.69 -32.93 -17.46
C SER A 13 -5.33 -31.61 -17.93
N LEU A 14 -6.67 -31.54 -18.02
CA LEU A 14 -7.37 -30.32 -18.43
C LEU A 14 -7.38 -29.25 -17.34
N LEU A 15 -7.39 -29.65 -16.06
CA LEU A 15 -7.32 -28.74 -14.91
C LEU A 15 -5.91 -28.15 -14.69
N VAL A 16 -4.86 -28.80 -15.21
CA VAL A 16 -3.47 -28.32 -15.13
C VAL A 16 -3.07 -27.48 -16.36
N ALA A 17 -3.89 -27.45 -17.42
CA ALA A 17 -3.54 -26.81 -18.70
C ALA A 17 -4.28 -25.49 -19.03
N VAL A 18 -4.89 -24.82 -18.05
CA VAL A 18 -5.52 -23.49 -18.25
C VAL A 18 -4.63 -22.32 -17.79
N VAL A 19 -3.41 -22.59 -17.34
CA VAL A 19 -2.43 -21.53 -16.99
C VAL A 19 -1.22 -21.66 -17.89
N LEU A 20 -1.29 -21.09 -19.09
CA LEU A 20 -0.15 -20.48 -19.81
C LEU A 20 -0.59 -20.07 -21.22
N VAL A 21 -0.65 -18.75 -21.47
CA VAL A 21 0.04 -18.02 -22.54
C VAL A 21 -0.67 -16.69 -22.75
N VAL A 22 -0.16 -15.64 -22.10
CA VAL A 22 0.13 -14.36 -22.77
C VAL A 22 1.45 -13.87 -22.19
N ALA A 23 2.55 -14.19 -22.88
CA ALA A 23 3.86 -13.62 -22.61
C ALA A 23 3.94 -12.23 -23.29
N GLY A 24 3.88 -11.17 -22.48
CA GLY A 24 4.34 -9.84 -22.82
C GLY A 24 5.53 -9.50 -21.93
N LEU A 25 6.68 -9.27 -22.55
CA LEU A 25 8.00 -9.14 -21.94
C LEU A 25 8.07 -7.99 -20.90
N GLY A 26 8.31 -8.33 -19.63
CA GLY A 26 8.64 -7.37 -18.57
C GLY A 26 9.28 -8.08 -17.38
N ILE A 27 10.60 -7.94 -17.23
CA ILE A 27 11.32 -8.37 -16.03
C ILE A 27 10.99 -7.34 -14.94
N GLY A 28 10.13 -7.70 -13.99
CA GLY A 28 9.79 -6.82 -12.87
C GLY A 28 8.75 -7.43 -11.92
N ALA A 29 9.20 -7.72 -10.71
CA ALA A 29 8.46 -8.05 -9.50
C ALA A 29 7.63 -9.35 -9.53
N LEU A 30 7.98 -10.32 -8.68
CA LEU A 30 7.07 -11.40 -8.28
C LEU A 30 5.83 -10.78 -7.60
N PRO A 31 4.62 -10.92 -8.15
CA PRO A 31 3.38 -10.79 -7.38
C PRO A 31 2.81 -12.19 -7.07
N ALA A 32 3.65 -13.24 -7.03
CA ALA A 32 3.17 -14.62 -6.99
C ALA A 32 2.56 -14.99 -5.62
N ALA A 33 3.19 -14.61 -4.51
CA ALA A 33 2.74 -15.03 -3.18
C ALA A 33 1.42 -14.35 -2.74
N ALA A 34 1.19 -13.09 -3.10
CA ALA A 34 -0.05 -12.40 -2.71
C ALA A 34 -1.27 -12.90 -3.52
N ASP A 35 -1.06 -13.25 -4.78
CA ASP A 35 -2.10 -13.79 -5.66
C ASP A 35 -2.40 -15.25 -5.29
N GLU A 36 -1.35 -16.05 -5.05
CA GLU A 36 -1.49 -17.43 -4.55
C GLU A 36 -2.19 -17.46 -3.18
N ALA A 37 -1.84 -16.56 -2.27
CA ALA A 37 -2.51 -16.42 -0.98
C ALA A 37 -3.99 -16.06 -1.11
N ALA A 38 -4.35 -15.23 -2.10
CA ALA A 38 -5.72 -14.82 -2.38
C ALA A 38 -6.52 -15.98 -3.00
N ASP A 39 -5.92 -16.75 -3.90
CA ASP A 39 -6.52 -17.92 -4.53
C ASP A 39 -6.82 -19.03 -3.51
N HIS A 40 -5.87 -19.37 -2.63
CA HIS A 40 -6.09 -20.34 -1.56
C HIS A 40 -7.19 -19.88 -0.61
N ARG A 41 -7.27 -18.58 -0.31
CA ARG A 41 -8.33 -18.03 0.54
C ARG A 41 -9.69 -18.10 -0.16
N ALA A 42 -9.75 -17.76 -1.44
CA ALA A 42 -10.97 -17.91 -2.24
C ALA A 42 -11.44 -19.36 -2.29
N PHE A 43 -10.51 -20.32 -2.38
CA PHE A 43 -10.81 -21.75 -2.30
C PHE A 43 -11.45 -22.15 -0.97
N VAL A 44 -10.89 -21.70 0.16
CA VAL A 44 -11.49 -21.97 1.49
C VAL A 44 -12.88 -21.34 1.61
N LEU A 45 -13.05 -20.10 1.15
CA LEU A 45 -14.32 -19.37 1.23
C LEU A 45 -15.41 -19.92 0.28
N ALA A 46 -15.02 -20.50 -0.86
CA ALA A 46 -15.95 -21.21 -1.73
C ALA A 46 -16.56 -22.44 -1.03
N GLY A 47 -15.84 -22.99 -0.05
CA GLY A 47 -16.29 -24.09 0.78
C GLY A 47 -16.20 -25.44 0.07
N PHE A 48 -16.55 -26.49 0.81
CA PHE A 48 -16.62 -27.85 0.31
C PHE A 48 -18.03 -28.17 -0.20
N THR A 49 -18.12 -28.79 -1.38
CA THR A 49 -19.41 -29.22 -1.98
C THR A 49 -19.43 -30.69 -2.37
N GLY A 50 -18.38 -31.44 -2.02
CA GLY A 50 -18.29 -32.88 -2.30
C GLY A 50 -19.20 -33.70 -1.38
N THR A 51 -19.29 -34.99 -1.67
CA THR A 51 -20.09 -35.94 -0.87
C THR A 51 -19.40 -37.29 -0.65
N THR A 52 -18.31 -37.56 -1.38
CA THR A 52 -17.56 -38.82 -1.30
C THR A 52 -16.30 -38.67 -0.46
N ASP A 53 -15.87 -39.75 0.20
CA ASP A 53 -14.68 -39.74 1.05
C ASP A 53 -13.40 -39.36 0.29
N ASP A 54 -13.31 -39.74 -0.99
CA ASP A 54 -12.23 -39.32 -1.88
C ASP A 54 -12.22 -37.79 -2.11
N GLU A 55 -13.40 -37.17 -2.24
CA GLU A 55 -13.53 -35.71 -2.36
C GLU A 55 -13.19 -34.99 -1.05
N TYR A 56 -13.64 -35.52 0.10
CA TYR A 56 -13.26 -35.00 1.43
C TYR A 56 -11.74 -35.00 1.55
N ARG A 57 -11.09 -36.14 1.28
CA ARG A 57 -9.63 -36.28 1.33
C ARG A 57 -8.94 -35.30 0.39
N ALA A 58 -9.37 -35.21 -0.87
CA ALA A 58 -8.77 -34.30 -1.85
C ALA A 58 -8.87 -32.82 -1.42
N TRP A 59 -9.99 -32.41 -0.83
CA TRP A 59 -10.15 -31.04 -0.31
C TRP A 59 -9.21 -30.77 0.87
N VAL A 60 -9.08 -31.71 1.80
CA VAL A 60 -8.15 -31.58 2.94
C VAL A 60 -6.69 -31.61 2.49
N GLU A 61 -6.33 -32.42 1.50
CA GLU A 61 -4.99 -32.42 0.88
C GLU A 61 -4.64 -31.06 0.26
N ALA A 62 -5.61 -30.42 -0.43
CA ALA A 62 -5.43 -29.07 -0.95
C ALA A 62 -5.16 -28.04 0.16
N LEU A 63 -5.86 -28.15 1.30
CA LEU A 63 -5.61 -27.27 2.45
C LEU A 63 -4.28 -27.55 3.15
N ALA A 64 -3.85 -28.81 3.22
CA ALA A 64 -2.56 -29.18 3.78
C ALA A 64 -1.39 -28.62 2.95
N GLY A 65 -1.55 -28.55 1.63
CA GLY A 65 -0.57 -27.99 0.70
C GLY A 65 -0.52 -26.46 0.63
N SER A 66 -1.40 -25.74 1.33
CA SER A 66 -1.46 -24.28 1.24
C SER A 66 -0.18 -23.63 1.81
N PRO A 67 0.60 -22.88 1.00
CA PRO A 67 1.77 -22.15 1.48
C PRO A 67 1.37 -21.00 2.42
N ASP A 68 0.15 -20.48 2.25
CA ASP A 68 -0.38 -19.38 3.00
C ASP A 68 -1.42 -19.86 4.01
N GLY A 69 -0.96 -20.26 5.18
CA GLY A 69 -1.82 -20.66 6.29
C GLY A 69 -1.22 -21.77 7.12
N PRO A 70 -0.18 -21.50 7.92
CA PRO A 70 0.50 -22.54 8.69
C PRO A 70 -0.43 -23.23 9.69
N ALA A 71 -1.40 -22.53 10.28
CA ALA A 71 -2.34 -23.15 11.21
C ALA A 71 -3.30 -24.09 10.47
N LEU A 72 -3.85 -23.65 9.33
CA LEU A 72 -4.76 -24.44 8.51
C LEU A 72 -4.06 -25.67 7.92
N SER A 73 -2.85 -25.50 7.37
CA SER A 73 -2.05 -26.61 6.85
C SER A 73 -1.75 -27.65 7.94
N ALA A 74 -1.37 -27.22 9.14
CA ALA A 74 -1.13 -28.12 10.27
C ALA A 74 -2.42 -28.83 10.75
N ALA A 75 -3.56 -28.15 10.73
CA ALA A 75 -4.84 -28.75 11.08
C ALA A 75 -5.30 -29.79 10.04
N ALA A 76 -5.17 -29.47 8.75
CA ALA A 76 -5.47 -30.37 7.65
C ALA A 76 -4.57 -31.63 7.68
N THR A 77 -3.26 -31.44 7.91
CA THR A 77 -2.31 -32.56 8.03
C THR A 77 -2.68 -33.52 9.17
N ARG A 78 -3.18 -33.00 10.30
CA ARG A 78 -3.66 -33.85 11.40
C ARG A 78 -4.93 -34.62 11.02
N ALA A 79 -5.86 -34.00 10.32
CA ALA A 79 -7.07 -34.68 9.84
C ALA A 79 -6.73 -35.80 8.83
N LEU A 80 -5.76 -35.57 7.94
CA LEU A 80 -5.27 -36.59 6.97
C LEU A 80 -4.60 -37.79 7.62
N ALA A 81 -4.05 -37.64 8.83
CA ALA A 81 -3.44 -38.74 9.57
C ALA A 81 -4.48 -39.63 10.28
N GLY A 82 -5.73 -39.16 10.39
CA GLY A 82 -6.83 -39.86 11.03
C GLY A 82 -7.68 -40.73 10.09
N PRO A 83 -8.72 -41.39 10.62
CA PRO A 83 -9.75 -42.05 9.81
C PRO A 83 -10.59 -41.04 9.00
N ASP A 84 -11.37 -41.53 8.04
CA ASP A 84 -12.22 -40.66 7.20
C ASP A 84 -13.28 -39.88 8.01
N GLU A 85 -13.63 -40.33 9.22
CA GLU A 85 -14.46 -39.57 10.15
C GLU A 85 -13.80 -38.23 10.56
N ASP A 86 -12.48 -38.22 10.77
CA ASP A 86 -11.74 -37.00 11.11
C ASP A 86 -11.71 -36.03 9.93
N LEU A 87 -11.67 -36.54 8.69
CA LEU A 87 -11.78 -35.72 7.48
C LEU A 87 -13.14 -35.03 7.42
N ARG A 88 -14.22 -35.78 7.64
CA ARG A 88 -15.58 -35.20 7.62
C ARG A 88 -15.75 -34.16 8.73
N ALA A 89 -15.35 -34.48 9.96
CA ALA A 89 -15.40 -33.53 11.08
C ALA A 89 -14.57 -32.27 10.85
N PHE A 90 -13.41 -32.41 10.21
CA PHE A 90 -12.58 -31.26 9.82
C PHE A 90 -13.29 -30.38 8.79
N VAL A 91 -13.84 -30.98 7.72
CA VAL A 91 -14.56 -30.27 6.65
C VAL A 91 -15.86 -29.64 7.15
N ASP A 92 -16.57 -30.26 8.09
CA ASP A 92 -17.83 -29.79 8.67
C ASP A 92 -17.66 -28.61 9.65
N GLY A 93 -16.49 -27.97 9.66
CA GLY A 93 -16.22 -26.74 10.40
C GLY A 93 -15.01 -26.81 11.34
N GLY A 94 -14.41 -27.99 11.52
CA GLY A 94 -13.20 -28.15 12.33
C GLY A 94 -12.01 -27.31 11.85
N TYR A 95 -11.96 -26.97 10.56
CA TYR A 95 -10.92 -26.11 9.98
C TYR A 95 -11.06 -24.62 10.32
N LEU A 96 -12.25 -24.14 10.70
CA LEU A 96 -12.55 -22.71 10.80
C LEU A 96 -11.66 -21.99 11.82
N ALA A 97 -11.43 -22.60 12.98
CA ALA A 97 -10.58 -22.00 14.01
C ALA A 97 -9.14 -21.77 13.50
N ALA A 98 -8.60 -22.72 12.73
CA ALA A 98 -7.27 -22.62 12.15
C ALA A 98 -7.23 -21.57 11.02
N PHE A 99 -8.25 -21.57 10.15
CA PHE A 99 -8.40 -20.57 9.10
C PHE A 99 -8.46 -19.14 9.67
N HIS A 100 -9.26 -18.89 10.70
CA HIS A 100 -9.37 -17.57 11.32
C HIS A 100 -8.09 -17.14 12.05
N ALA A 101 -7.35 -18.08 12.65
CA ALA A 101 -6.03 -17.78 13.20
C ALA A 101 -5.07 -17.29 12.10
N ASP A 102 -5.09 -17.93 10.94
CA ASP A 102 -4.29 -17.49 9.78
C ASP A 102 -4.78 -16.15 9.20
N GLU A 103 -6.09 -15.88 9.16
CA GLU A 103 -6.60 -14.57 8.73
C GLU A 103 -6.14 -13.43 9.64
N ARG A 104 -6.13 -13.65 10.96
CA ARG A 104 -5.61 -12.67 11.91
C ARG A 104 -4.11 -12.42 11.72
N ILE A 105 -3.34 -13.46 11.41
CA ILE A 105 -1.91 -13.33 11.06
C ILE A 105 -1.74 -12.56 9.74
N ARG A 106 -2.60 -12.77 8.74
CA ARG A 106 -2.56 -11.99 7.49
C ARG A 106 -2.81 -10.50 7.75
N LEU A 107 -3.79 -10.17 8.58
CA LEU A 107 -4.04 -8.78 9.00
C LEU A 107 -2.83 -8.17 9.72
N SER A 108 -2.19 -8.91 10.63
CA SER A 108 -1.02 -8.38 11.34
C SER A 108 0.18 -8.16 10.41
N ARG A 109 0.38 -8.99 9.39
CA ARG A 109 1.41 -8.76 8.37
C ARG A 109 1.13 -7.52 7.51
N LEU A 110 -0.15 -7.28 7.19
CA LEU A 110 -0.56 -6.09 6.45
C LEU A 110 -0.19 -4.80 7.20
N ILE A 111 -0.31 -4.78 8.53
CA ILE A 111 0.05 -3.59 9.33
C ILE A 111 1.52 -3.20 9.19
N SER A 112 2.42 -4.18 9.05
CA SER A 112 3.86 -3.93 8.91
C SER A 112 4.26 -3.42 7.52
N THR A 113 3.36 -3.54 6.54
CA THR A 113 3.61 -3.15 5.14
C THR A 113 2.75 -1.98 4.69
N ALA A 114 1.69 -1.65 5.43
CA ALA A 114 0.84 -0.50 5.18
C ALA A 114 1.67 0.80 5.30
N THR A 115 1.89 1.45 4.17
CA THR A 115 2.62 2.73 4.10
C THR A 115 1.66 3.92 4.06
N GLU A 116 0.39 3.67 3.72
CA GLU A 116 -0.62 4.67 3.45
C GLU A 116 -1.84 4.48 4.39
N PRO A 117 -2.59 5.56 4.68
CA PRO A 117 -3.46 5.63 5.85
C PRO A 117 -4.74 4.80 5.77
N TYR A 118 -5.26 4.50 4.58
CA TYR A 118 -6.55 3.82 4.44
C TYR A 118 -6.42 2.32 4.69
N VAL A 119 -5.36 1.66 4.20
CA VAL A 119 -5.10 0.26 4.52
C VAL A 119 -4.79 0.11 6.00
N ASP A 120 -3.97 0.98 6.59
CA ASP A 120 -3.67 0.94 8.03
C ASP A 120 -4.95 1.08 8.87
N ALA A 121 -5.76 2.11 8.62
CA ALA A 121 -7.01 2.33 9.34
C ALA A 121 -8.00 1.15 9.18
N GLY A 122 -8.04 0.54 8.00
CA GLY A 122 -8.86 -0.65 7.73
C GLY A 122 -8.41 -1.87 8.53
N VAL A 123 -7.10 -2.15 8.53
CA VAL A 123 -6.48 -3.25 9.29
C VAL A 123 -6.69 -3.06 10.79
N GLN A 124 -6.45 -1.86 11.31
CA GLN A 124 -6.66 -1.52 12.73
C GLN A 124 -8.12 -1.76 13.15
N ARG A 125 -9.08 -1.34 12.31
CA ARG A 125 -10.51 -1.56 12.57
C ARG A 125 -10.85 -3.05 12.58
N ALA A 126 -10.30 -3.82 11.65
CA ALA A 126 -10.52 -5.27 11.60
C ALA A 126 -9.94 -5.95 12.85
N LEU A 127 -8.71 -5.62 13.23
CA LEU A 127 -8.03 -6.19 14.39
C LEU A 127 -8.64 -5.79 15.74
N ALA A 128 -9.36 -4.66 15.80
CA ALA A 128 -10.11 -4.24 16.98
C ALA A 128 -11.38 -5.08 17.23
N SER A 129 -11.82 -5.86 16.24
CA SER A 129 -12.95 -6.78 16.37
C SER A 129 -12.48 -8.18 16.78
N ASP A 130 -13.22 -8.81 17.69
CA ASP A 130 -13.06 -10.24 18.03
C ASP A 130 -13.86 -11.16 17.10
N ASP A 131 -14.72 -10.60 16.24
CA ASP A 131 -15.50 -11.36 15.25
C ASP A 131 -14.66 -11.69 14.01
N PRO A 132 -14.41 -12.98 13.71
CA PRO A 132 -13.64 -13.39 12.54
C PRO A 132 -14.28 -12.98 11.21
N ALA A 133 -15.61 -12.83 11.15
CA ALA A 133 -16.28 -12.40 9.93
C ALA A 133 -15.86 -10.98 9.51
N VAL A 134 -15.50 -10.12 10.46
CA VAL A 134 -14.97 -8.78 10.18
C VAL A 134 -13.58 -8.86 9.55
N TRP A 135 -12.74 -9.78 10.01
CA TRP A 135 -11.41 -10.03 9.42
C TRP A 135 -11.56 -10.53 7.99
N THR A 136 -12.44 -11.52 7.81
CA THR A 136 -12.74 -12.11 6.50
C THR A 136 -13.30 -11.05 5.54
N GLU A 137 -14.24 -10.22 5.97
CA GLU A 137 -14.84 -9.20 5.10
C GLU A 137 -13.81 -8.14 4.67
N PHE A 138 -12.98 -7.67 5.60
CA PHE A 138 -11.93 -6.73 5.26
C PHE A 138 -10.92 -7.33 4.29
N LEU A 139 -10.44 -8.55 4.53
CA LEU A 139 -9.48 -9.21 3.63
C LEU A 139 -10.08 -9.52 2.25
N THR A 140 -11.39 -9.75 2.14
CA THR A 140 -12.07 -10.03 0.86
C THR A 140 -12.32 -8.76 0.06
N ASN A 141 -12.94 -7.77 0.70
CA ASN A 141 -13.53 -6.62 0.00
C ASN A 141 -12.89 -5.30 0.45
N GLY A 142 -12.67 -5.14 1.77
CA GLY A 142 -12.21 -3.89 2.36
C GLY A 142 -10.78 -3.50 1.97
N LEU A 143 -9.88 -4.47 1.87
CA LEU A 143 -8.46 -4.25 1.59
C LEU A 143 -8.27 -3.62 0.21
N ARG A 144 -8.95 -4.15 -0.82
CA ARG A 144 -8.85 -3.62 -2.18
C ARG A 144 -9.41 -2.20 -2.26
N ALA A 145 -10.53 -1.93 -1.59
CA ALA A 145 -11.10 -0.59 -1.54
C ALA A 145 -10.16 0.40 -0.84
N ALA A 146 -9.52 0.00 0.26
CA ALA A 146 -8.54 0.82 0.97
C ALA A 146 -7.30 1.10 0.10
N GLN A 147 -6.78 0.09 -0.61
CA GLN A 147 -5.65 0.24 -1.53
C GLN A 147 -5.95 1.26 -2.65
N VAL A 148 -7.17 1.29 -3.19
CA VAL A 148 -7.56 2.32 -4.18
C VAL A 148 -7.40 3.72 -3.62
N LEU A 149 -7.86 3.93 -2.39
CA LEU A 149 -7.82 5.24 -1.76
C LEU A 149 -6.38 5.66 -1.47
N ASP A 150 -5.55 4.73 -1.01
CA ASP A 150 -4.13 4.93 -0.78
C ASP A 150 -3.38 5.24 -2.09
N ASP A 151 -3.60 4.46 -3.16
CA ASP A 151 -2.94 4.69 -4.45
C ASP A 151 -3.33 6.05 -5.06
N ARG A 152 -4.60 6.47 -4.91
CA ARG A 152 -5.06 7.80 -5.35
C ARG A 152 -4.45 8.92 -4.52
N LEU A 153 -4.34 8.73 -3.21
CA LEU A 153 -3.70 9.69 -2.32
C LEU A 153 -2.21 9.83 -2.67
N ALA A 154 -1.52 8.73 -2.93
CA ALA A 154 -0.12 8.74 -3.35
C ALA A 154 0.06 9.52 -4.67
N ALA A 155 -0.79 9.27 -5.67
CA ALA A 155 -0.77 10.04 -6.92
C ALA A 155 -1.05 11.54 -6.71
N ALA A 156 -2.01 11.89 -5.85
CA ALA A 156 -2.30 13.28 -5.52
C ALA A 156 -1.09 13.98 -4.86
N ARG A 157 -0.40 13.29 -3.94
CA ARG A 157 0.84 13.80 -3.33
C ARG A 157 1.97 14.01 -4.33
N ILE A 158 2.07 13.15 -5.36
CA ILE A 158 3.04 13.36 -6.44
C ILE A 158 2.74 14.67 -7.16
N LEU A 159 1.47 14.90 -7.54
CA LEU A 159 1.04 16.12 -8.23
C LEU A 159 1.11 17.39 -7.38
N ASP A 160 1.08 17.27 -6.05
CA ASP A 160 1.26 18.41 -5.14
C ASP A 160 2.71 18.92 -5.13
N VAL A 161 3.68 18.03 -5.35
CA VAL A 161 5.11 18.36 -5.30
C VAL A 161 5.68 18.76 -6.67
N ILE A 162 5.05 18.34 -7.76
CA ILE A 162 5.54 18.57 -9.14
C ILE A 162 4.58 19.42 -9.96
N THR A 163 5.10 20.07 -10.99
CA THR A 163 4.31 20.73 -12.03
C THR A 163 4.63 20.12 -13.39
N GLN A 164 3.83 20.45 -14.40
CA GLN A 164 4.09 20.01 -15.77
C GLN A 164 5.44 20.51 -16.29
N GLU A 165 5.90 21.68 -15.84
CA GLU A 165 7.18 22.26 -16.23
C GLU A 165 8.36 21.64 -15.50
N SER A 166 8.19 21.30 -14.21
CA SER A 166 9.29 20.77 -13.40
C SER A 166 9.54 19.27 -13.62
N SER A 167 8.50 18.50 -13.97
CA SER A 167 8.61 17.06 -14.23
C SER A 167 7.55 16.60 -15.24
N PRO A 168 7.73 16.92 -16.54
CA PRO A 168 6.71 16.72 -17.56
C PRO A 168 6.30 15.25 -17.75
N VAL A 169 7.26 14.31 -17.74
CA VAL A 169 6.97 12.89 -17.95
C VAL A 169 6.23 12.32 -16.73
N LEU A 170 6.71 12.62 -15.52
CA LEU A 170 6.06 12.19 -14.29
C LEU A 170 4.66 12.77 -14.14
N TRP A 171 4.48 14.07 -14.43
CA TRP A 171 3.16 14.71 -14.38
C TRP A 171 2.18 14.00 -15.31
N GLN A 172 2.57 13.77 -16.57
CA GLN A 172 1.69 13.18 -17.57
C GLN A 172 1.36 11.72 -17.24
N ALA A 173 2.36 10.95 -16.80
CA ALA A 173 2.16 9.57 -16.38
C ALA A 173 1.22 9.48 -15.18
N THR A 174 1.37 10.36 -14.18
CA THR A 174 0.49 10.40 -13.00
C THR A 174 -0.97 10.70 -13.39
N GLN A 175 -1.18 11.67 -14.27
CA GLN A 175 -2.51 12.05 -14.74
C GLN A 175 -3.17 10.93 -15.56
N THR A 176 -2.38 10.26 -16.40
CA THR A 176 -2.85 9.11 -17.19
C THR A 176 -3.25 7.95 -16.27
N ALA A 177 -2.43 7.67 -15.26
CA ALA A 177 -2.69 6.62 -14.28
C ALA A 177 -3.96 6.90 -13.46
N LEU A 178 -4.18 8.16 -13.04
CA LEU A 178 -5.38 8.59 -12.33
C LEU A 178 -6.66 8.48 -13.17
N ALA A 179 -6.58 8.76 -14.47
CA ALA A 179 -7.71 8.61 -15.40
C ALA A 179 -7.95 7.16 -15.83
N GLY A 180 -6.97 6.28 -15.63
CA GLY A 180 -6.98 4.88 -16.03
C GLY A 180 -7.69 3.95 -15.04
N PRO A 181 -7.69 2.63 -15.34
CA PRO A 181 -8.21 1.62 -14.43
C PRO A 181 -7.36 1.52 -13.16
N GLN A 182 -7.95 1.02 -12.06
CA GLN A 182 -7.26 0.84 -10.77
C GLN A 182 -5.92 0.09 -10.91
N ALA A 183 -5.88 -0.97 -11.72
CA ALA A 183 -4.66 -1.75 -11.93
C ALA A 183 -3.53 -0.91 -12.53
N ALA A 184 -3.85 0.02 -13.44
CA ALA A 184 -2.87 0.93 -14.03
C ALA A 184 -2.38 1.97 -13.00
N LEU A 185 -3.29 2.49 -12.16
CA LEU A 185 -2.89 3.37 -11.06
C LEU A 185 -1.92 2.65 -10.09
N ARG A 186 -2.25 1.43 -9.70
CA ARG A 186 -1.39 0.62 -8.83
C ARG A 186 -0.02 0.36 -9.45
N GLU A 187 0.00 -0.07 -10.71
CA GLU A 187 1.25 -0.31 -11.45
C GLU A 187 2.11 0.96 -11.50
N PHE A 188 1.49 2.11 -11.77
CA PHE A 188 2.18 3.38 -11.80
C PHE A 188 2.80 3.72 -10.43
N ILE A 189 2.04 3.60 -9.33
CA ILE A 189 2.55 3.90 -7.99
C ILE A 189 3.70 2.96 -7.60
N VAL A 190 3.60 1.66 -7.93
CA VAL A 190 4.61 0.66 -7.55
C VAL A 190 5.86 0.74 -8.42
N ASN A 191 5.71 0.97 -9.73
CA ASN A 191 6.81 0.89 -10.69
C ASN A 191 6.90 2.14 -11.59
N GLY A 192 5.80 2.51 -12.24
CA GLY A 192 5.80 3.54 -13.30
C GLY A 192 6.34 4.90 -12.88
N GLN A 193 6.09 5.33 -11.64
CA GLN A 193 6.57 6.61 -11.10
C GLN A 193 8.11 6.69 -11.07
N PHE A 194 8.80 5.56 -10.85
CA PHE A 194 10.26 5.53 -10.77
C PHE A 194 10.87 5.62 -12.16
N VAL A 195 10.26 4.96 -13.14
CA VAL A 195 10.64 5.05 -14.56
C VAL A 195 10.44 6.48 -15.07
N ALA A 196 9.29 7.10 -14.75
CA ALA A 196 9.00 8.47 -15.14
C ALA A 196 9.99 9.47 -14.53
N ARG A 197 10.30 9.35 -13.23
CA ARG A 197 11.34 10.15 -12.56
C ARG A 197 12.72 9.98 -13.19
N ALA A 198 13.11 8.75 -13.51
CA ALA A 198 14.39 8.47 -14.17
C ALA A 198 14.45 9.11 -15.56
N THR A 199 13.33 9.10 -16.29
CA THR A 199 13.22 9.73 -17.61
C THR A 199 13.33 11.25 -17.52
N ASP A 200 12.61 11.90 -16.60
CA ASP A 200 12.72 13.34 -16.38
C ASP A 200 14.15 13.74 -15.96
N ALA A 201 14.80 12.96 -15.09
CA ALA A 201 16.18 13.19 -14.70
C ALA A 201 17.17 13.06 -15.87
N ALA A 202 16.99 12.05 -16.73
CA ALA A 202 17.80 11.88 -17.93
C ALA A 202 17.61 13.03 -18.93
N ASN A 203 16.37 13.49 -19.13
CA ASN A 203 16.06 14.63 -19.99
C ASN A 203 16.68 15.93 -19.47
N ALA A 204 16.62 16.15 -18.15
CA ALA A 204 17.24 17.31 -17.51
C ALA A 204 18.77 17.29 -17.66
N ALA A 205 19.41 16.13 -17.55
CA ALA A 205 20.85 15.98 -17.75
C ALA A 205 21.28 16.16 -19.21
N ALA A 206 20.41 15.82 -20.17
CA ALA A 206 20.65 15.99 -21.60
C ALA A 206 20.39 17.42 -22.09
N ALA A 207 19.72 18.26 -21.30
CA ALA A 207 19.50 19.65 -21.64
C ALA A 207 20.86 20.37 -21.80
N PRO A 208 21.08 21.12 -22.90
CA PRO A 208 22.33 21.83 -23.08
C PRO A 208 22.54 22.78 -21.90
N ALA A 209 23.75 22.75 -21.31
CA ALA A 209 24.13 23.69 -20.26
C ALA A 209 23.76 25.12 -20.73
N PRO A 210 23.19 25.96 -19.85
CA PRO A 210 22.87 27.33 -20.23
C PRO A 210 24.12 27.93 -20.84
N ALA A 211 23.99 28.49 -22.05
CA ALA A 211 25.09 29.12 -22.75
C ALA A 211 25.82 30.00 -21.73
N ALA A 212 27.11 29.74 -21.51
CA ALA A 212 27.91 30.54 -20.62
C ALA A 212 27.61 32.02 -20.93
N PRO A 213 27.36 32.87 -19.92
CA PRO A 213 27.08 34.27 -20.17
C PRO A 213 28.16 34.79 -21.12
N ALA A 214 27.74 35.38 -22.24
CA ALA A 214 28.66 35.95 -23.21
C ALA A 214 29.73 36.74 -22.44
N PRO A 215 31.03 36.55 -22.74
CA PRO A 215 32.08 37.21 -21.99
C PRO A 215 31.74 38.69 -21.91
N ALA A 216 31.62 39.20 -20.68
CA ALA A 216 31.32 40.60 -20.44
C ALA A 216 32.26 41.45 -21.30
N ALA A 217 31.70 42.34 -22.11
CA ALA A 217 32.48 43.31 -22.86
C ALA A 217 33.48 43.98 -21.90
N PRO A 218 34.76 44.17 -22.29
CA PRO A 218 35.78 44.68 -21.39
C PRO A 218 35.34 46.04 -20.84
N ALA A 219 35.34 46.16 -19.51
CA ALA A 219 35.10 47.42 -18.82
C ALA A 219 36.13 48.47 -19.30
N PRO A 220 35.73 49.75 -19.49
CA PRO A 220 36.68 50.80 -19.84
C PRO A 220 37.75 50.94 -18.75
N ALA A 221 39.01 51.07 -19.19
CA ALA A 221 40.18 51.15 -18.32
C ALA A 221 40.07 52.27 -17.26
N PRO A 222 40.64 52.09 -16.05
CA PRO A 222 40.64 53.11 -15.02
C PRO A 222 41.49 54.32 -15.46
N ALA A 223 40.93 55.52 -15.30
CA ALA A 223 41.64 56.78 -15.51
C ALA A 223 42.78 56.93 -14.48
N ALA A 224 43.93 57.44 -14.95
CA ALA A 224 45.15 57.63 -14.19
C ALA A 224 45.00 58.64 -13.02
N PRO A 225 45.76 58.49 -11.91
CA PRO A 225 45.74 59.42 -10.78
C PRO A 225 46.58 60.68 -11.05
N ALA A 226 46.09 61.85 -10.61
CA ALA A 226 46.83 63.12 -10.58
C ALA A 226 47.57 63.31 -9.23
N PRO A 227 48.73 64.01 -9.17
CA PRO A 227 49.57 64.07 -7.97
C PRO A 227 49.45 65.37 -7.15
N GLY A 228 49.79 65.27 -5.84
CA GLY A 228 50.20 66.37 -4.92
C GLY A 228 49.31 66.52 -3.66
N ALA A 229 49.62 65.94 -2.47
CA ALA A 229 50.59 66.32 -1.41
C ALA A 229 50.16 67.53 -0.51
N PRO A 230 50.59 67.67 0.79
CA PRO A 230 51.22 66.73 1.73
C PRO A 230 50.69 66.73 3.22
N ALA A 231 51.05 65.64 3.92
CA ALA A 231 51.46 65.43 5.34
C ALA A 231 50.99 66.31 6.53
N ALA A 232 50.53 65.64 7.60
CA ALA A 232 50.92 65.88 9.00
C ALA A 232 50.74 64.61 9.86
N ALA A 233 51.68 64.36 10.77
CA ALA A 233 51.88 63.13 11.55
C ALA A 233 51.30 63.23 13.00
N PRO A 234 51.70 62.39 13.99
CA PRO A 234 50.90 61.29 14.53
C PRO A 234 50.51 61.50 16.02
N SER A 235 49.59 60.68 16.55
CA SER A 235 49.46 60.56 18.02
C SER A 235 49.10 59.14 18.46
N THR A 236 49.97 58.64 19.33
CA THR A 236 49.92 57.40 20.11
C THR A 236 48.85 57.43 21.20
N ALA A 237 48.18 56.31 21.49
CA ALA A 237 47.86 55.83 22.86
C ALA A 237 46.93 54.60 22.88
N ALA A 238 47.40 53.52 23.48
CA ALA A 238 46.63 52.63 24.37
C ALA A 238 47.21 52.85 25.80
N PRO A 239 46.58 52.50 26.96
CA PRO A 239 45.58 51.44 27.16
C PRO A 239 44.45 51.71 28.22
N ALA A 240 43.57 50.71 28.37
CA ALA A 240 42.92 50.23 29.60
C ALA A 240 41.80 51.03 30.32
N ARG A 241 40.70 50.29 30.56
CA ARG A 241 40.05 49.96 31.85
C ARG A 241 38.56 50.31 31.95
N ALA A 242 37.83 49.32 32.46
CA ALA A 242 36.39 49.16 32.50
C ALA A 242 35.65 49.95 33.58
N THR A 243 34.37 50.24 33.29
CA THR A 243 33.17 50.20 34.16
C THR A 243 31.95 50.28 33.22
N ALA A 244 30.71 49.86 33.47
CA ALA A 244 30.04 48.94 34.38
C ALA A 244 28.65 48.65 33.72
N ARG A 245 28.13 47.42 33.89
CA ARG A 245 26.77 46.91 33.53
C ARG A 245 25.65 47.64 34.31
N PRO A 246 24.31 47.40 34.12
CA PRO A 246 23.58 46.24 33.54
C PRO A 246 22.42 46.63 32.56
N VAL A 247 21.80 45.71 31.81
CA VAL A 247 20.56 44.92 32.11
C VAL A 247 20.41 43.90 30.94
N GLN A 248 20.56 42.57 31.09
CA GLN A 248 19.55 41.53 31.42
C GLN A 248 18.35 41.49 30.44
N LEU A 249 17.84 40.37 29.89
CA LEU A 249 17.87 38.93 30.18
C LEU A 249 17.42 38.16 28.91
N ALA A 250 18.06 37.03 28.61
CA ALA A 250 17.50 35.66 28.55
C ALA A 250 16.86 35.28 27.19
N ALA A 251 17.45 34.34 26.43
CA ALA A 251 17.50 32.88 26.64
C ALA A 251 16.13 32.24 26.36
N THR A 252 15.97 31.52 25.24
CA THR A 252 16.13 30.05 25.03
C THR A 252 14.74 29.57 24.61
N GLY A 253 14.54 28.99 23.44
CA GLY A 253 14.84 27.59 23.14
C GLY A 253 13.60 26.99 22.48
N VAL A 254 13.81 26.14 21.48
CA VAL A 254 12.84 25.17 20.91
C VAL A 254 13.02 23.88 21.76
N PRO A 255 12.06 22.95 21.99
CA PRO A 255 10.95 22.50 21.14
C PRO A 255 9.62 22.15 21.88
N GLY A 256 8.59 21.71 21.14
CA GLY A 256 7.59 20.78 21.68
C GLY A 256 6.13 21.03 21.29
N GLU A 257 5.55 20.01 20.66
CA GLU A 257 4.15 19.56 20.81
C GLU A 257 3.04 20.38 20.13
N ILE A 258 2.54 19.86 19.00
CA ILE A 258 1.23 20.25 18.45
C ILE A 258 0.20 19.22 18.95
N PRO A 259 -0.80 19.62 19.75
CA PRO A 259 -1.85 18.72 20.21
C PRO A 259 -2.89 18.46 19.10
N LEU A 260 -3.20 17.19 18.89
CA LEU A 260 -4.28 16.70 18.06
C LEU A 260 -5.57 16.71 18.91
N ALA A 261 -6.43 17.72 18.75
CA ALA A 261 -7.76 17.74 19.36
C ALA A 261 -8.74 18.67 18.63
N LEU A 262 -9.99 18.21 18.56
CA LEU A 262 -11.22 18.87 18.06
C LEU A 262 -11.43 18.95 16.54
N LEU A 263 -12.17 17.97 16.02
CA LEU A 263 -13.39 18.25 15.25
C LEU A 263 -14.45 17.20 15.60
N ALA A 264 -15.40 17.60 16.45
CA ALA A 264 -16.65 16.87 16.72
C ALA A 264 -17.84 17.81 16.53
N ALA A 265 -18.92 17.23 15.97
CA ALA A 265 -20.31 17.70 15.87
C ALA A 265 -20.57 18.89 14.91
N SER A 266 -21.46 18.79 13.91
CA SER A 266 -22.87 18.44 14.11
C SER A 266 -23.65 18.34 12.77
N SER A 267 -24.57 17.37 12.64
CA SER A 267 -25.99 17.64 12.37
C SER A 267 -26.85 16.37 12.52
N LEU A 268 -28.01 16.63 13.09
CA LEU A 268 -29.01 15.74 13.66
C LEU A 268 -29.99 15.21 12.59
N ALA A 269 -30.45 13.97 12.79
CA ALA A 269 -31.83 13.48 12.71
C ALA A 269 -32.77 13.95 11.57
N ALA A 270 -33.19 12.97 10.76
CA ALA A 270 -34.59 12.81 10.38
C ALA A 270 -34.90 11.31 10.24
N GLY A 271 -35.52 10.73 11.28
CA GLY A 271 -36.17 9.43 11.19
C GLY A 271 -37.63 9.62 10.79
N THR A 272 -38.14 8.75 9.91
CA THR A 272 -39.55 8.39 9.88
C THR A 272 -39.63 6.89 9.60
N GLY A 273 -40.25 6.18 10.53
CA GLY A 273 -40.50 4.75 10.42
C GLY A 273 -41.75 4.46 9.62
N LEU A 274 -41.83 3.23 9.12
CA LEU A 274 -43.11 2.56 8.92
C LEU A 274 -42.92 1.06 9.21
N LEU A 275 -43.30 0.68 10.42
CA LEU A 275 -43.68 -0.68 10.78
C LEU A 275 -45.20 -0.71 10.88
N VAL A 276 -45.80 -1.92 10.91
CA VAL A 276 -47.20 -2.26 11.22
C VAL A 276 -48.09 -2.34 9.95
N LEU A 277 -48.78 -3.43 9.58
CA LEU A 277 -49.30 -4.58 10.34
C LEU A 277 -49.50 -5.82 9.45
N SER A 278 -49.32 -6.97 10.10
CA SER A 278 -49.74 -8.30 9.69
C SER A 278 -51.27 -8.43 9.53
N ARG A 279 -51.71 -9.35 8.66
CA ARG A 279 -52.90 -10.16 8.95
C ARG A 279 -52.91 -11.47 8.15
N ARG A 280 -52.57 -12.55 8.87
CA ARG A 280 -52.99 -13.94 8.58
C ARG A 280 -54.51 -14.08 8.78
N ARG A 281 -55.15 -14.88 7.92
CA ARG A 281 -56.16 -15.94 8.22
C ARG A 281 -56.63 -16.55 6.88
N ARG A 282 -56.17 -17.74 6.51
CA ARG A 282 -56.70 -19.11 6.76
C ARG A 282 -57.86 -19.53 5.82
N ALA A 283 -57.59 -20.67 5.16
CA ALA A 283 -58.47 -21.77 4.70
C ALA A 283 -59.49 -21.51 3.59
N VAL A 284 -59.38 -22.27 2.49
CA VAL A 284 -60.12 -23.53 2.25
C VAL A 284 -59.13 -24.57 1.71
#